data_AF-B5XT44-F1
#
_entry.id   AF-B5XT44-F1
#
_cell.length_a   1.000
_cell.length_b   1.000
_cell.length_c   1.000
_cell.angle_alpha   90.00
_cell.angle_beta   90.00
_cell.angle_gamma   90.00
#
_symmetry.space_group_name_H-M   'P 1'
#
loop_
_entity.id
_entity.type
_entity.pdbx_description
1 polymer ?
#
loop_
_entity_poly.entity_id
_entity_poly.type
_entity_poly.pdbx_seq_one_letter_code
_entity_poly.pdbx_strand_id
1 'polypeptide(L)'
;MKRRSLLFKSFIATLAYMGLSNKSQSAEVTKISANKAQNNSRPPVSGDNSNFEIASALSKPTGLALIGQCESINELRTIIPENHGQRISVKGYYPSSNEGGGVFYYDENDKTSKDNDGTIIISDGRRWKRENTYLMEPEFFGAKGDGSTDDTTALQNALDASINKVLILAPKKYRARNLFINGPLIIKGAGRRIDAALIPLDGVYGNFITITCPESPTFYDLTISARNVNQSSPLNGLYIAKNDTKQYSPSILMYNCNINSFSGHCLLSEYGRHMGILDNCQFEYSNDDCIVINGVDWNISHCAIGYTKEGNGVVLGQPTNRISNSDIYFNHRNGIVLKNNAINGYLASNVINSNGEHGIIILSKSPSKQGHLIVNNFFFNNSKSQSGQYSNIFLSKNVHGVGITGNSHFTYSEKSQRPKYLLELDDGASGSLIGDSFDKSSYMISPVNGLKSTIINNDYATLGSETEFKKIVSNDNTKPAFIVESTEARRKILEITNRGEFVFYDHNNSPLTISASKIVDNSLELNCSLAIGSNEADHDNIYFLKLGDFYIWDDSAGNIRIHTEQPHSKTQGNILYQTKSH
;
A
#
# COMPACT_ATOMS: atom_id res chain seq x y z
N MET A 1 22.08 0.95 18.81
CA MET A 1 22.66 -0.40 18.67
C MET A 1 22.25 -1.26 19.87
N LYS A 2 21.02 -1.79 19.88
CA LYS A 2 20.46 -2.77 20.85
C LYS A 2 19.14 -3.30 20.28
N ARG A 3 19.22 -4.17 19.26
CA ARG A 3 18.06 -4.85 18.63
C ARG A 3 18.49 -6.08 17.82
N ARG A 4 19.34 -6.94 18.41
CA ARG A 4 19.80 -8.18 17.76
C ARG A 4 19.77 -9.44 18.65
N SER A 5 19.17 -9.42 19.85
CA SER A 5 19.18 -10.59 20.75
C SER A 5 17.84 -11.30 20.97
N LEU A 6 16.76 -10.93 20.26
CA LEU A 6 15.49 -11.67 20.35
C LEU A 6 15.25 -12.68 19.21
N LEU A 7 15.99 -12.58 18.10
CA LEU A 7 15.82 -13.48 16.94
C LEU A 7 16.50 -14.85 17.11
N PHE A 8 17.38 -15.02 18.10
CA PHE A 8 18.12 -16.27 18.30
C PHE A 8 17.46 -17.27 19.27
N LYS A 9 16.41 -16.86 20.00
CA LYS A 9 15.67 -17.76 20.91
C LYS A 9 14.46 -18.45 20.27
N SER A 10 14.02 -17.98 19.10
CA SER A 10 12.92 -18.59 18.34
C SER A 10 13.37 -19.77 17.46
N PHE A 11 14.66 -19.87 17.14
CA PHE A 11 15.16 -20.86 16.19
C PHE A 11 15.49 -22.24 16.80
N ILE A 12 15.50 -22.38 18.14
CA ILE A 12 15.82 -23.66 18.82
C ILE A 12 14.57 -24.45 19.24
N ALA A 13 13.36 -23.86 19.21
CA ALA A 13 12.13 -24.57 19.56
C ALA A 13 11.59 -25.47 18.44
N THR A 14 12.04 -25.28 17.19
CA THR A 14 11.45 -25.94 16.02
C THR A 14 12.15 -27.24 15.58
N LEU A 15 13.25 -27.64 16.24
CA LEU A 15 13.93 -28.92 15.96
C LEU A 15 13.66 -30.04 16.98
N ALA A 16 12.86 -29.79 18.02
CA ALA A 16 12.62 -30.77 19.09
C ALA A 16 11.52 -31.82 18.76
N TYR A 17 10.94 -31.81 17.56
CA TYR A 17 9.87 -32.76 17.19
C TYR A 17 10.25 -33.75 16.07
N MET A 18 11.51 -33.82 15.65
CA MET A 18 11.94 -34.81 14.66
C MET A 18 13.23 -35.51 15.07
N GLY A 19 13.08 -36.79 15.41
CA GLY A 19 14.15 -37.78 15.40
C GLY A 19 14.80 -38.00 16.75
N LEU A 20 14.61 -39.21 17.30
CA LEU A 20 15.69 -40.15 17.62
C LEU A 20 15.10 -41.43 18.22
N SER A 21 14.79 -42.39 17.35
CA SER A 21 15.01 -43.80 17.67
C SER A 21 16.51 -44.08 17.53
N ASN A 22 17.19 -44.47 18.61
CA ASN A 22 18.09 -45.62 18.62
C ASN A 22 18.79 -45.80 19.97
N LYS A 23 18.76 -47.07 20.41
CA LYS A 23 19.72 -47.81 21.23
C LYS A 23 20.84 -47.01 21.90
N SER A 24 20.93 -47.10 23.23
CA SER A 24 22.19 -46.97 23.94
C SER A 24 22.54 -48.29 24.66
N GLN A 25 23.65 -48.86 24.21
CA GLN A 25 24.45 -49.86 24.90
C GLN A 25 25.27 -49.16 26.00
N SER A 26 25.30 -49.78 27.17
CA SER A 26 26.34 -49.78 28.21
C SER A 26 27.09 -48.49 28.58
N ALA A 27 27.03 -48.16 29.88
CA ALA A 27 28.23 -47.80 30.64
C ALA A 27 28.11 -48.36 32.06
N GLU A 28 29.13 -49.10 32.46
CA GLU A 28 29.33 -49.72 33.76
C GLU A 28 29.29 -48.67 34.89
N VAL A 29 28.60 -49.01 35.99
CA VAL A 29 28.87 -48.41 37.29
C VAL A 29 29.22 -49.52 38.27
N THR A 30 30.41 -49.32 38.82
CA THR A 30 31.18 -50.14 39.74
C THR A 30 30.37 -50.66 40.94
N LYS A 31 30.53 -51.96 41.19
CA LYS A 31 30.07 -52.65 42.40
C LYS A 31 30.68 -52.03 43.65
N ILE A 32 29.84 -51.74 44.65
CA ILE A 32 30.25 -51.72 46.05
C ILE A 32 29.49 -52.82 46.80
N SER A 33 30.28 -53.56 47.56
CA SER A 33 30.06 -54.87 48.12
C SER A 33 28.94 -54.92 49.17
N ALA A 34 28.24 -56.05 49.15
CA ALA A 34 27.35 -56.49 50.21
C ALA A 34 28.09 -56.74 51.52
N ASN A 35 27.46 -56.38 52.65
CA ASN A 35 27.63 -57.06 53.93
C ASN A 35 26.25 -57.46 54.49
N LYS A 36 26.01 -58.78 54.46
CA LYS A 36 25.07 -59.55 55.31
C LYS A 36 25.60 -59.52 56.76
N ALA A 37 24.88 -59.69 57.86
CA ALA A 37 23.49 -60.04 58.19
C ALA A 37 23.30 -59.82 59.71
N GLN A 38 22.06 -59.61 60.19
CA GLN A 38 21.33 -60.61 60.98
C GLN A 38 20.09 -60.02 61.69
N ASN A 39 18.97 -60.71 61.43
CA ASN A 39 17.91 -61.09 62.36
C ASN A 39 17.18 -60.01 63.17
N ASN A 40 15.92 -59.76 62.77
CA ASN A 40 14.81 -60.07 63.65
C ASN A 40 13.57 -60.42 62.82
N SER A 41 13.18 -61.69 62.90
CA SER A 41 11.94 -62.26 62.41
C SER A 41 10.75 -61.65 63.16
N ARG A 42 10.02 -60.74 62.50
CA ARG A 42 8.61 -60.47 62.79
C ARG A 42 7.79 -61.33 61.82
N PRO A 43 6.69 -61.96 62.27
CA PRO A 43 5.79 -62.68 61.36
C PRO A 43 5.27 -61.69 60.30
N PRO A 44 4.87 -62.16 59.09
CA PRO A 44 4.35 -61.27 58.07
C PRO A 44 3.06 -60.68 58.62
N VAL A 45 3.13 -59.42 59.06
CA VAL A 45 1.93 -58.60 59.11
C VAL A 45 1.54 -58.49 57.64
N SER A 46 0.40 -59.08 57.27
CA SER A 46 -0.33 -58.72 56.07
C SER A 46 -0.77 -57.26 56.22
N GLY A 47 0.19 -56.35 56.25
CA GLY A 47 -0.06 -54.94 56.11
C GLY A 47 -0.52 -54.77 54.68
N ASP A 48 -1.65 -54.10 54.50
CA ASP A 48 -2.17 -53.72 53.19
C ASP A 48 -1.09 -52.88 52.47
N ASN A 49 -0.18 -53.57 51.77
CA ASN A 49 0.86 -52.98 50.94
C ASN A 49 0.24 -52.24 49.74
N SER A 50 -1.05 -52.44 49.51
CA SER A 50 -1.89 -51.76 48.51
C SER A 50 -1.76 -50.23 48.56
N ASN A 51 -1.75 -49.62 49.76
CA ASN A 51 -1.60 -48.17 49.91
C ASN A 51 -0.19 -47.67 49.54
N PHE A 52 0.85 -48.45 49.85
CA PHE A 52 2.23 -48.12 49.47
C PHE A 52 2.45 -48.32 47.97
N GLU A 53 1.83 -49.34 47.38
CA GLU A 53 1.87 -49.63 45.94
C GLU A 53 1.18 -48.54 45.11
N ILE A 54 0.01 -48.04 45.55
CA ILE A 54 -0.70 -46.93 44.89
C ILE A 54 0.10 -45.63 44.98
N ALA A 55 0.60 -45.26 46.18
CA ALA A 55 1.42 -44.06 46.34
C ALA A 55 2.71 -44.14 45.52
N SER A 56 3.36 -45.29 45.49
CA SER A 56 4.52 -45.55 44.64
C SER A 56 4.17 -45.40 43.16
N ALA A 57 3.05 -45.96 42.70
CA ALA A 57 2.62 -45.88 41.31
C ALA A 57 2.27 -44.44 40.86
N LEU A 58 1.57 -43.67 41.71
CA LEU A 58 1.24 -42.26 41.46
C LEU A 58 2.48 -41.36 41.44
N SER A 59 3.51 -41.68 42.23
CA SER A 59 4.75 -40.90 42.31
C SER A 59 5.69 -41.08 41.10
N LYS A 60 5.45 -42.07 40.24
CA LYS A 60 6.29 -42.32 39.05
C LYS A 60 6.15 -41.16 38.05
N PRO A 61 7.16 -40.91 37.19
CA PRO A 61 7.03 -39.92 36.11
C PRO A 61 5.82 -40.14 35.18
N THR A 62 5.32 -41.38 35.08
CA THR A 62 4.12 -41.75 34.32
C THR A 62 2.84 -41.81 35.17
N GLY A 63 2.89 -41.38 36.43
CA GLY A 63 1.77 -41.49 37.39
C GLY A 63 0.51 -40.76 36.93
N LEU A 64 0.63 -39.76 36.06
CA LEU A 64 -0.50 -39.09 35.42
C LEU A 64 -1.41 -40.06 34.66
N ALA A 65 -0.87 -41.16 34.11
CA ALA A 65 -1.66 -42.18 33.42
C ALA A 65 -2.64 -42.94 34.33
N LEU A 66 -2.50 -42.79 35.65
CA LEU A 66 -3.39 -43.37 36.66
C LEU A 66 -4.48 -42.39 37.12
N ILE A 67 -4.39 -41.12 36.71
CA ILE A 67 -5.40 -40.10 37.02
C ILE A 67 -6.46 -40.10 35.93
N GLY A 68 -7.72 -40.31 36.31
CA GLY A 68 -8.85 -40.29 35.38
C GLY A 68 -9.01 -38.94 34.70
N GLN A 69 -9.51 -38.97 33.47
CA GLN A 69 -9.86 -37.78 32.68
C GLN A 69 -11.24 -37.96 32.08
N CYS A 70 -11.95 -36.86 31.90
CA CYS A 70 -13.18 -36.80 31.12
C CYS A 70 -12.81 -36.92 29.63
N GLU A 71 -13.45 -37.80 28.89
CA GLU A 71 -13.10 -38.07 27.48
C GLU A 71 -13.58 -36.97 26.53
N SER A 72 -14.62 -36.21 26.88
CA SER A 72 -15.19 -35.19 25.97
C SER A 72 -15.94 -34.06 26.66
N ILE A 73 -16.19 -32.95 25.95
CA ILE A 73 -17.07 -31.88 26.45
C ILE A 73 -18.50 -32.40 26.69
N ASN A 74 -18.98 -33.32 25.86
CA ASN A 74 -20.31 -33.92 26.06
C ASN A 74 -20.40 -34.75 27.34
N GLU A 75 -19.32 -35.44 27.72
CA GLU A 75 -19.25 -36.13 29.01
C GLU A 75 -19.14 -35.14 30.18
N LEU A 76 -18.38 -34.05 30.03
CA LEU A 76 -18.28 -33.02 31.08
C LEU A 76 -19.66 -32.46 31.48
N ARG A 77 -20.59 -32.37 30.53
CA ARG A 77 -21.99 -31.93 30.77
C ARG A 77 -22.76 -32.84 31.72
N THR A 78 -22.38 -34.11 31.85
CA THR A 78 -23.04 -35.07 32.74
C THR A 78 -22.42 -35.12 34.13
N ILE A 79 -21.26 -34.48 34.32
CA ILE A 79 -20.51 -34.48 35.58
C ILE A 79 -20.88 -33.25 36.39
N ILE A 80 -21.68 -33.45 37.44
CA ILE A 80 -22.09 -32.39 38.35
C ILE A 80 -20.92 -32.09 39.32
N PRO A 81 -20.33 -30.88 39.32
CA PRO A 81 -19.26 -30.54 40.26
C PRO A 81 -19.81 -30.37 41.68
N GLU A 82 -19.04 -30.75 42.69
CA GLU A 82 -19.47 -30.72 44.10
C GLU A 82 -18.92 -29.51 44.86
N ASN A 83 -17.65 -29.15 44.64
CA ASN A 83 -16.94 -28.15 45.45
C ASN A 83 -16.44 -26.97 44.62
N HIS A 84 -16.60 -25.74 45.10
CA HIS A 84 -15.99 -24.56 44.45
C HIS A 84 -14.50 -24.78 44.18
N GLY A 85 -14.07 -24.46 42.96
CA GLY A 85 -12.68 -24.66 42.52
C GLY A 85 -12.30 -26.11 42.25
N GLN A 86 -13.22 -27.08 42.35
CA GLN A 86 -12.98 -28.46 41.90
C GLN A 86 -12.49 -28.43 40.46
N ARG A 87 -11.45 -29.21 40.15
CA ARG A 87 -10.84 -29.28 38.81
C ARG A 87 -11.12 -30.61 38.15
N ILE A 88 -11.22 -30.58 36.82
CA ILE A 88 -11.36 -31.78 36.00
C ILE A 88 -10.57 -31.60 34.70
N SER A 89 -9.85 -32.65 34.29
CA SER A 89 -9.14 -32.69 33.01
C SER A 89 -10.06 -33.30 31.95
N VAL A 90 -10.22 -32.59 30.83
CA VAL A 90 -10.94 -33.07 29.65
C VAL A 90 -9.92 -33.36 28.56
N LYS A 91 -9.97 -34.57 27.98
CA LYS A 91 -9.02 -35.04 26.98
C LYS A 91 -9.13 -34.30 25.65
N GLY A 92 -10.35 -34.15 25.14
CA GLY A 92 -10.64 -33.50 23.87
C GLY A 92 -12.05 -32.92 23.83
N TYR A 93 -12.38 -32.16 22.79
CA TYR A 93 -13.75 -31.69 22.58
C TYR A 93 -14.68 -32.88 22.29
N TYR A 94 -14.26 -33.72 21.34
CA TYR A 94 -14.92 -34.95 20.93
C TYR A 94 -14.28 -36.18 21.61
N PRO A 95 -15.04 -37.28 21.80
CA PRO A 95 -14.49 -38.53 22.31
C PRO A 95 -13.30 -39.02 21.46
N SER A 96 -12.30 -39.61 22.11
CA SER A 96 -11.07 -40.09 21.44
C SER A 96 -10.25 -39.03 20.69
N SER A 97 -10.53 -37.73 20.89
CA SER A 97 -9.70 -36.62 20.41
C SER A 97 -8.78 -36.12 21.52
N ASN A 98 -7.64 -35.51 21.14
CA ASN A 98 -6.76 -34.77 22.04
C ASN A 98 -6.80 -33.25 21.77
N GLU A 99 -7.71 -32.80 20.90
CA GLU A 99 -7.87 -31.40 20.52
C GLU A 99 -9.09 -30.80 21.19
N GLY A 100 -9.02 -29.53 21.60
CA GLY A 100 -10.13 -28.86 22.27
C GLY A 100 -10.35 -29.27 23.73
N GLY A 101 -9.56 -30.20 24.27
CA GLY A 101 -9.53 -30.57 25.69
C GLY A 101 -8.84 -29.50 26.55
N GLY A 102 -8.70 -29.76 27.85
CA GLY A 102 -8.07 -28.85 28.80
C GLY A 102 -8.57 -29.05 30.23
N VAL A 103 -8.04 -28.26 31.16
CA VAL A 103 -8.48 -28.25 32.55
C VAL A 103 -9.65 -27.28 32.72
N PHE A 104 -10.70 -27.75 33.41
CA PHE A 104 -11.83 -26.95 33.81
C PHE A 104 -11.93 -26.90 35.33
N TYR A 105 -12.50 -25.82 35.86
CA TYR A 105 -12.81 -25.68 37.27
C TYR A 105 -14.28 -25.28 37.49
N TYR A 106 -14.86 -25.69 38.62
CA TYR A 106 -16.21 -25.28 38.98
C TYR A 106 -16.20 -23.90 39.65
N ASP A 107 -16.98 -22.97 39.10
CA ASP A 107 -17.20 -21.65 39.68
C ASP A 107 -18.60 -21.58 40.32
N GLU A 108 -18.68 -21.85 41.62
CA GLU A 108 -19.96 -21.80 42.35
C GLU A 108 -20.61 -20.41 42.35
N ASN A 109 -19.84 -19.33 42.17
CA ASN A 109 -20.35 -17.97 42.22
C ASN A 109 -20.99 -17.54 40.90
N ASP A 110 -20.67 -18.22 39.80
CA ASP A 110 -21.22 -17.93 38.48
C ASP A 110 -22.57 -18.63 38.27
N LYS A 111 -23.66 -17.86 38.34
CA LYS A 111 -25.04 -18.33 38.13
C LYS A 111 -25.66 -17.85 36.82
N THR A 112 -24.98 -16.98 36.08
CA THR A 112 -25.57 -16.20 34.99
C THR A 112 -24.92 -16.46 33.65
N SER A 113 -23.63 -16.84 33.63
CA SER A 113 -22.97 -17.16 32.36
C SER A 113 -23.69 -18.28 31.64
N LYS A 114 -23.86 -18.07 30.33
CA LYS A 114 -24.46 -19.04 29.43
C LYS A 114 -23.41 -20.07 29.04
N ASP A 115 -23.90 -21.25 28.74
CA ASP A 115 -23.11 -22.23 28.03
C ASP A 115 -22.69 -21.67 26.67
N ASN A 116 -21.43 -21.84 26.31
CA ASN A 116 -20.91 -21.40 25.02
C ASN A 116 -20.21 -22.52 24.25
N ASP A 117 -20.50 -23.77 24.62
CA ASP A 117 -19.96 -24.96 23.97
C ASP A 117 -18.42 -24.96 23.93
N GLY A 118 -17.71 -24.39 24.92
CA GLY A 118 -16.25 -24.55 24.92
C GLY A 118 -15.47 -24.04 26.12
N THR A 119 -15.74 -22.82 26.57
CA THR A 119 -15.04 -22.22 27.73
C THR A 119 -15.91 -22.19 28.98
N ILE A 120 -17.23 -22.28 28.82
CA ILE A 120 -18.21 -22.40 29.88
C ILE A 120 -19.15 -23.54 29.52
N ILE A 121 -19.14 -24.59 30.34
CA ILE A 121 -19.96 -25.79 30.16
C ILE A 121 -20.87 -25.93 31.38
N ILE A 122 -22.18 -26.00 31.14
CA ILE A 122 -23.20 -26.15 32.17
C ILE A 122 -23.52 -27.63 32.39
N SER A 123 -23.44 -28.07 33.65
CA SER A 123 -23.91 -29.37 34.13
C SER A 123 -24.85 -29.14 35.32
N ASP A 124 -26.13 -29.52 35.18
CA ASP A 124 -27.18 -29.32 36.19
C ASP A 124 -27.22 -27.89 36.78
N GLY A 125 -27.14 -26.87 35.92
CA GLY A 125 -27.10 -25.46 36.32
C GLY A 125 -25.79 -25.01 36.98
N ARG A 126 -24.77 -25.87 37.12
CA ARG A 126 -23.42 -25.53 37.60
C ARG A 126 -22.47 -25.30 36.41
N ARG A 127 -21.49 -24.40 36.56
CA ARG A 127 -20.62 -23.96 35.46
C ARG A 127 -19.21 -24.48 35.64
N TRP A 128 -18.80 -25.40 34.78
CA TRP A 128 -17.41 -25.69 34.52
C TRP A 128 -16.82 -24.58 33.64
N LYS A 129 -15.74 -23.96 34.09
CA LYS A 129 -15.03 -22.90 33.36
C LYS A 129 -13.65 -23.39 32.96
N ARG A 130 -13.29 -23.21 31.70
CA ARG A 130 -11.97 -23.54 31.18
C ARG A 130 -10.91 -22.65 31.80
N GLU A 131 -9.77 -23.21 32.12
CA GLU A 131 -8.59 -22.45 32.54
C GLU A 131 -7.83 -21.84 31.35
N ASN A 132 -7.07 -20.77 31.60
CA ASN A 132 -6.18 -20.15 30.60
C ASN A 132 -6.88 -19.67 29.31
N THR A 133 -7.95 -18.88 29.46
CA THR A 133 -8.78 -18.42 28.33
C THR A 133 -8.33 -17.09 27.71
N TYR A 134 -7.06 -16.70 27.84
CA TYR A 134 -6.52 -15.50 27.17
C TYR A 134 -6.19 -15.77 25.70
N LEU A 135 -5.69 -16.98 25.42
CA LEU A 135 -5.51 -17.51 24.08
C LEU A 135 -6.63 -18.52 23.84
N MET A 136 -7.40 -18.28 22.79
CA MET A 136 -8.50 -19.14 22.38
C MET A 136 -8.12 -19.87 21.10
N GLU A 137 -8.67 -21.07 20.94
CA GLU A 137 -8.52 -21.90 19.75
C GLU A 137 -9.92 -22.31 19.28
N PRO A 138 -10.21 -22.33 17.96
CA PRO A 138 -11.49 -22.83 17.45
C PRO A 138 -11.86 -24.23 17.98
N GLU A 139 -10.87 -25.09 18.20
CA GLU A 139 -11.00 -26.45 18.71
C GLU A 139 -11.59 -26.49 20.12
N PHE A 140 -11.41 -25.43 20.95
CA PHE A 140 -12.07 -25.34 22.25
C PHE A 140 -13.60 -25.39 22.14
N PHE A 141 -14.12 -24.99 20.98
CA PHE A 141 -15.54 -24.91 20.64
C PHE A 141 -15.98 -26.00 19.65
N GLY A 142 -15.11 -26.98 19.40
CA GLY A 142 -15.41 -28.14 18.55
C GLY A 142 -15.11 -27.98 17.07
N ALA A 143 -14.40 -26.92 16.65
CA ALA A 143 -13.97 -26.84 15.26
C ALA A 143 -12.99 -27.98 14.97
N LYS A 144 -13.11 -28.61 13.79
CA LYS A 144 -12.19 -29.67 13.35
C LYS A 144 -11.06 -29.10 12.51
N GLY A 145 -11.35 -28.13 11.65
CA GLY A 145 -10.35 -27.54 10.75
C GLY A 145 -9.79 -28.52 9.71
N ASP A 146 -10.57 -29.56 9.36
CA ASP A 146 -10.17 -30.65 8.47
C ASP A 146 -10.36 -30.33 6.97
N GLY A 147 -10.85 -29.13 6.64
CA GLY A 147 -11.13 -28.70 5.28
C GLY A 147 -12.41 -29.30 4.67
N SER A 148 -13.27 -29.94 5.46
CA SER A 148 -14.51 -30.57 4.99
C SER A 148 -15.70 -30.38 5.94
N THR A 149 -15.47 -30.43 7.25
CA THR A 149 -16.49 -30.25 8.29
C THR A 149 -16.99 -28.80 8.30
N ASP A 150 -18.29 -28.63 8.49
CA ASP A 150 -18.90 -27.33 8.75
C ASP A 150 -18.55 -26.87 10.17
N ASP A 151 -17.54 -26.01 10.28
CA ASP A 151 -17.05 -25.43 11.52
C ASP A 151 -17.77 -24.10 11.86
N THR A 152 -18.88 -23.75 11.19
CA THR A 152 -19.53 -22.43 11.34
C THR A 152 -19.86 -22.08 12.79
N THR A 153 -20.56 -22.95 13.50
CA THR A 153 -20.99 -22.69 14.88
C THR A 153 -19.79 -22.60 15.82
N ALA A 154 -18.82 -23.51 15.67
CA ALA A 154 -17.62 -23.53 16.49
C ALA A 154 -16.77 -22.27 16.29
N LEU A 155 -16.57 -21.84 15.04
CA LEU A 155 -15.87 -20.61 14.72
C LEU A 155 -16.60 -19.37 15.23
N GLN A 156 -17.92 -19.30 15.09
CA GLN A 156 -18.69 -18.16 15.61
C GLN A 156 -18.57 -18.07 17.14
N ASN A 157 -18.74 -19.19 17.85
CA ASN A 157 -18.55 -19.24 19.30
C ASN A 157 -17.12 -18.85 19.70
N ALA A 158 -16.10 -19.27 18.94
CA ALA A 158 -14.72 -18.90 19.17
C ALA A 158 -14.47 -17.39 18.97
N LEU A 159 -15.06 -16.78 17.93
CA LEU A 159 -14.99 -15.34 17.69
C LEU A 159 -15.64 -14.55 18.84
N ASP A 160 -16.85 -14.94 19.25
CA ASP A 160 -17.60 -14.27 20.31
C ASP A 160 -16.92 -14.41 21.69
N ALA A 161 -16.33 -15.56 21.98
CA ALA A 161 -15.59 -15.78 23.22
C ALA A 161 -14.20 -15.09 23.24
N SER A 162 -13.70 -14.68 22.06
CA SER A 162 -12.39 -14.04 21.89
C SER A 162 -12.44 -12.51 21.88
N ILE A 163 -13.61 -11.91 22.08
CA ILE A 163 -13.71 -10.46 22.26
C ILE A 163 -12.82 -10.02 23.44
N ASN A 164 -12.01 -8.98 23.21
CA ASN A 164 -10.93 -8.49 24.06
C ASN A 164 -9.77 -9.48 24.31
N LYS A 165 -9.62 -10.51 23.47
CA LYS A 165 -8.63 -11.59 23.62
C LYS A 165 -8.00 -11.95 22.26
N VAL A 166 -7.23 -13.04 22.25
CA VAL A 166 -6.56 -13.56 21.04
C VAL A 166 -7.18 -14.89 20.63
N LEU A 167 -7.68 -14.96 19.40
CA LEU A 167 -8.04 -16.21 18.72
C LEU A 167 -6.84 -16.66 17.85
N ILE A 168 -6.29 -17.84 18.14
CA ILE A 168 -5.19 -18.45 17.39
C ILE A 168 -5.78 -19.54 16.49
N LEU A 169 -5.53 -19.43 15.18
CA LEU A 169 -5.84 -20.47 14.22
C LEU A 169 -4.61 -21.33 14.02
N ALA A 170 -4.75 -22.63 14.25
CA ALA A 170 -3.74 -23.60 13.87
C ALA A 170 -3.58 -23.62 12.32
N PRO A 171 -2.50 -24.23 11.78
CA PRO A 171 -2.33 -24.48 10.33
C PRO A 171 -3.37 -25.47 9.75
N LYS A 172 -4.65 -25.12 9.85
CA LYS A 172 -5.83 -25.94 9.55
C LYS A 172 -6.88 -25.16 8.77
N LYS A 173 -7.64 -25.89 7.95
CA LYS A 173 -8.65 -25.35 7.05
C LYS A 173 -10.02 -25.38 7.71
N TYR A 174 -10.45 -24.25 8.25
CA TYR A 174 -11.76 -24.14 8.88
C TYR A 174 -12.79 -23.72 7.84
N ARG A 175 -13.78 -24.58 7.61
CA ARG A 175 -14.85 -24.29 6.65
C ARG A 175 -16.07 -23.75 7.35
N ALA A 176 -16.61 -22.63 6.87
CA ALA A 176 -17.76 -22.00 7.49
C ALA A 176 -18.72 -21.38 6.47
N ARG A 177 -19.93 -21.08 6.92
CA ARG A 177 -20.83 -20.12 6.30
C ARG A 177 -20.42 -18.70 6.71
N ASN A 178 -21.34 -17.75 6.68
CA ASN A 178 -21.10 -16.37 7.06
C ASN A 178 -20.75 -16.26 8.56
N LEU A 179 -19.73 -15.47 8.88
CA LEU A 179 -19.22 -15.22 10.23
C LEU A 179 -19.35 -13.73 10.59
N PHE A 180 -19.52 -13.44 11.88
CA PHE A 180 -19.70 -12.08 12.40
C PHE A 180 -18.68 -11.76 13.48
N ILE A 181 -18.08 -10.58 13.38
CA ILE A 181 -17.18 -10.00 14.38
C ILE A 181 -17.87 -8.76 14.96
N ASN A 182 -18.24 -8.85 16.23
CA ASN A 182 -19.09 -7.86 16.92
C ASN A 182 -18.33 -7.06 17.99
N GLY A 183 -17.01 -7.15 18.05
CA GLY A 183 -16.18 -6.36 18.96
C GLY A 183 -14.69 -6.54 18.67
N PRO A 184 -13.82 -5.88 19.46
CA PRO A 184 -12.39 -5.93 19.26
C PRO A 184 -11.84 -7.30 19.65
N LEU A 185 -10.98 -7.87 18.82
CA LEU A 185 -10.19 -9.06 19.14
C LEU A 185 -8.92 -9.09 18.28
N ILE A 186 -7.99 -9.97 18.63
CA ILE A 186 -6.88 -10.33 17.75
C ILE A 186 -7.15 -11.69 17.15
N ILE A 187 -7.10 -11.80 15.82
CA ILE A 187 -7.08 -13.08 15.12
C ILE A 187 -5.67 -13.30 14.59
N LYS A 188 -5.05 -14.41 14.97
CA LYS A 188 -3.71 -14.77 14.55
C LYS A 188 -3.73 -16.10 13.82
N GLY A 189 -3.43 -16.07 12.53
CA GLY A 189 -3.13 -17.27 11.75
C GLY A 189 -1.69 -17.72 11.91
N ALA A 190 -1.30 -18.71 11.11
CA ALA A 190 0.05 -19.24 11.12
C ALA A 190 0.99 -18.50 10.14
N GLY A 191 0.44 -17.86 9.10
CA GLY A 191 1.16 -17.14 8.04
C GLY A 191 0.47 -17.26 6.68
N ARG A 192 0.89 -16.43 5.71
CA ARG A 192 0.38 -16.52 4.32
C ARG A 192 0.71 -17.89 3.74
N ARG A 193 -0.30 -18.61 3.23
CA ARG A 193 -0.19 -19.92 2.52
C ARG A 193 0.21 -21.13 3.36
N ILE A 194 0.27 -20.98 4.68
CA ILE A 194 0.19 -22.12 5.60
C ILE A 194 -1.25 -22.23 6.03
N ASP A 195 -1.78 -23.45 6.02
CA ASP A 195 -3.20 -23.79 5.89
C ASP A 195 -4.14 -23.24 6.99
N ALA A 196 -3.72 -22.30 7.85
CA ALA A 196 -4.50 -21.47 8.76
C ALA A 196 -5.47 -20.55 7.99
N ALA A 197 -6.49 -21.17 7.40
CA ALA A 197 -7.38 -20.56 6.44
C ALA A 197 -8.82 -20.63 6.91
N LEU A 198 -9.50 -19.48 6.82
CA LEU A 198 -10.95 -19.41 6.84
C LEU A 198 -11.45 -19.56 5.40
N ILE A 199 -12.26 -20.59 5.16
CA ILE A 199 -12.71 -20.97 3.82
C ILE A 199 -14.25 -21.07 3.81
N PRO A 200 -14.96 -20.43 2.89
CA PRO A 200 -16.40 -20.60 2.80
C PRO A 200 -16.78 -22.03 2.40
N LEU A 201 -17.92 -22.50 2.89
CA LEU A 201 -18.61 -23.66 2.33
C LEU A 201 -19.15 -23.34 0.92
N ASP A 202 -19.44 -24.38 0.15
CA ASP A 202 -20.04 -24.21 -1.16
C ASP A 202 -21.45 -23.58 -1.06
N GLY A 203 -21.79 -22.72 -2.01
CA GLY A 203 -23.09 -22.05 -2.08
C GLY A 203 -23.30 -20.90 -1.08
N VAL A 204 -22.27 -20.49 -0.34
CA VAL A 204 -22.31 -19.28 0.49
C VAL A 204 -22.34 -18.04 -0.39
N TYR A 205 -23.16 -17.05 -0.02
CA TYR A 205 -23.32 -15.77 -0.73
C TYR A 205 -23.35 -14.59 0.26
N GLY A 206 -23.28 -13.36 -0.26
CA GLY A 206 -23.26 -12.15 0.55
C GLY A 206 -21.85 -11.83 1.05
N ASN A 207 -21.62 -11.87 2.37
CA ASN A 207 -20.34 -11.52 2.99
C ASN A 207 -19.82 -12.68 3.84
N PHE A 208 -18.64 -13.22 3.54
CA PHE A 208 -18.11 -14.35 4.29
C PHE A 208 -17.79 -13.95 5.74
N ILE A 209 -17.07 -12.84 5.95
CA ILE A 209 -16.83 -12.27 7.28
C ILE A 209 -17.38 -10.85 7.33
N THR A 210 -18.21 -10.56 8.33
CA THR A 210 -18.83 -9.24 8.55
C THR A 210 -18.31 -8.64 9.85
N ILE A 211 -17.73 -7.44 9.78
CA ILE A 211 -17.38 -6.61 10.94
C ILE A 211 -18.47 -5.55 11.11
N THR A 212 -19.18 -5.59 12.25
CA THR A 212 -20.32 -4.70 12.53
C THR A 212 -20.03 -3.66 13.62
N CYS A 213 -18.91 -3.81 14.34
CA CYS A 213 -18.53 -2.96 15.45
C CYS A 213 -17.62 -1.79 15.02
N PRO A 214 -17.70 -0.63 15.70
CA PRO A 214 -16.81 0.50 15.45
C PRO A 214 -15.40 0.30 16.03
N GLU A 215 -15.18 -0.75 16.83
CA GLU A 215 -13.88 -1.07 17.44
C GLU A 215 -13.12 -2.10 16.58
N SER A 216 -11.84 -1.83 16.32
CA SER A 216 -11.02 -2.62 15.38
C SER A 216 -10.68 -4.02 15.89
N PRO A 217 -11.08 -5.09 15.18
CA PRO A 217 -10.30 -6.31 15.19
C PRO A 217 -8.92 -6.09 14.55
N THR A 218 -7.95 -6.90 14.98
CA THR A 218 -6.61 -6.95 14.38
C THR A 218 -6.31 -8.34 13.86
N PHE A 219 -5.93 -8.46 12.59
CA PHE A 219 -5.57 -9.71 11.96
C PHE A 219 -4.07 -9.78 11.71
N TYR A 220 -3.46 -10.89 12.12
CA TYR A 220 -2.08 -11.24 11.83
C TYR A 220 -2.03 -12.56 11.07
N ASP A 221 -1.22 -12.62 10.02
CA ASP A 221 -0.79 -13.91 9.44
C ASP A 221 -1.96 -14.79 8.96
N LEU A 222 -3.10 -14.17 8.64
CA LEU A 222 -4.38 -14.85 8.38
C LEU A 222 -4.62 -15.05 6.89
N THR A 223 -5.11 -16.22 6.50
CA THR A 223 -5.62 -16.48 5.15
C THR A 223 -7.15 -16.58 5.17
N ILE A 224 -7.81 -15.84 4.27
CA ILE A 224 -9.25 -15.92 3.99
C ILE A 224 -9.38 -16.23 2.50
N SER A 225 -9.84 -17.42 2.12
CA SER A 225 -9.76 -17.83 0.72
C SER A 225 -10.99 -18.60 0.28
N ALA A 226 -11.57 -18.21 -0.86
CA ALA A 226 -12.61 -18.97 -1.55
C ALA A 226 -12.06 -19.77 -2.74
N ARG A 227 -10.76 -20.08 -2.73
CA ARG A 227 -10.13 -20.91 -3.75
C ARG A 227 -10.76 -22.30 -3.75
N ASN A 228 -11.16 -22.78 -4.93
CA ASN A 228 -11.85 -24.06 -5.11
C ASN A 228 -13.18 -24.17 -4.35
N VAL A 229 -13.83 -23.04 -4.05
CA VAL A 229 -15.19 -23.01 -3.49
C VAL A 229 -16.19 -22.70 -4.60
N ASN A 230 -17.31 -23.44 -4.64
CA ASN A 230 -18.37 -23.20 -5.61
C ASN A 230 -19.21 -21.98 -5.20
N GLN A 231 -19.09 -20.88 -5.96
CA GLN A 231 -19.71 -19.59 -5.69
C GLN A 231 -20.71 -19.23 -6.80
N SER A 232 -21.97 -19.63 -6.65
CA SER A 232 -23.04 -19.37 -7.62
C SER A 232 -23.64 -17.97 -7.53
N SER A 233 -23.24 -17.19 -6.53
CA SER A 233 -23.71 -15.82 -6.30
C SER A 233 -22.57 -14.97 -5.74
N PRO A 234 -22.67 -13.62 -5.78
CA PRO A 234 -21.63 -12.75 -5.24
C PRO A 234 -21.37 -13.03 -3.75
N LEU A 235 -20.09 -13.22 -3.43
CA LEU A 235 -19.59 -13.43 -2.07
C LEU A 235 -18.37 -12.54 -1.87
N ASN A 236 -18.47 -11.60 -0.95
CA ASN A 236 -17.34 -10.78 -0.50
C ASN A 236 -16.52 -11.53 0.55
N GLY A 237 -15.20 -11.39 0.55
CA GLY A 237 -14.33 -12.00 1.55
C GLY A 237 -14.49 -11.38 2.92
N LEU A 238 -14.17 -10.09 3.03
CA LEU A 238 -14.32 -9.32 4.25
C LEU A 238 -15.17 -8.07 3.99
N TYR A 239 -16.21 -7.91 4.80
CA TYR A 239 -17.13 -6.78 4.75
C TYR A 239 -17.08 -6.00 6.05
N ILE A 240 -16.96 -4.67 5.92
CA ILE A 240 -17.00 -3.73 7.05
C ILE A 240 -18.27 -2.90 6.90
N ALA A 241 -19.14 -3.00 7.89
CA ALA A 241 -20.42 -2.33 7.89
C ALA A 241 -20.29 -0.81 7.96
N LYS A 242 -21.34 -0.14 7.47
CA LYS A 242 -21.46 1.32 7.46
C LYS A 242 -21.33 1.91 8.86
N ASN A 243 -20.62 3.03 9.00
CA ASN A 243 -20.54 3.79 10.25
C ASN A 243 -20.99 5.25 10.07
N ASP A 244 -22.27 5.51 10.36
CA ASP A 244 -22.89 6.83 10.24
C ASP A 244 -22.80 7.69 11.51
N THR A 245 -22.14 7.21 12.57
CA THR A 245 -22.09 7.92 13.87
C THR A 245 -21.36 9.26 13.81
N LYS A 246 -20.64 9.55 12.71
CA LYS A 246 -19.72 10.69 12.52
C LYS A 246 -18.56 10.72 13.52
N GLN A 247 -18.42 9.70 14.35
CA GLN A 247 -17.27 9.50 15.22
C GLN A 247 -16.20 8.72 14.46
N TYR A 248 -14.96 9.18 14.59
CA TYR A 248 -13.82 8.46 14.04
C TYR A 248 -13.61 7.17 14.83
N SER A 249 -13.56 6.05 14.13
CA SER A 249 -13.35 4.75 14.76
C SER A 249 -12.40 3.89 13.92
N PRO A 250 -11.52 3.09 14.53
CA PRO A 250 -10.69 2.18 13.76
C PRO A 250 -11.57 0.99 13.31
N SER A 251 -11.57 0.65 12.01
CA SER A 251 -12.37 -0.46 11.46
C SER A 251 -11.63 -1.79 11.50
N ILE A 252 -10.38 -1.83 11.06
CA ILE A 252 -9.55 -3.03 11.05
C ILE A 252 -8.07 -2.69 10.93
N LEU A 253 -7.22 -3.52 11.57
CA LEU A 253 -5.79 -3.55 11.33
C LEU A 253 -5.42 -4.94 10.76
N MET A 254 -4.78 -4.99 9.59
CA MET A 254 -4.36 -6.23 8.95
C MET A 254 -2.87 -6.21 8.65
N TYR A 255 -2.16 -7.23 9.13
CA TYR A 255 -0.72 -7.39 8.92
C TYR A 255 -0.43 -8.78 8.35
N ASN A 256 0.28 -8.83 7.22
CA ASN A 256 0.68 -10.09 6.58
C ASN A 256 -0.50 -11.05 6.30
N CYS A 257 -1.66 -10.51 5.93
CA CYS A 257 -2.87 -11.29 5.65
C CYS A 257 -3.05 -11.54 4.15
N ASN A 258 -3.88 -12.51 3.79
CA ASN A 258 -4.19 -12.86 2.40
C ASN A 258 -5.70 -13.09 2.24
N ILE A 259 -6.36 -12.29 1.40
CA ILE A 259 -7.76 -12.50 1.01
C ILE A 259 -7.83 -12.76 -0.50
N ASN A 260 -8.43 -13.88 -0.93
CA ASN A 260 -8.43 -14.21 -2.36
C ASN A 260 -9.60 -15.09 -2.84
N SER A 261 -9.80 -15.08 -4.16
CA SER A 261 -10.68 -16.00 -4.91
C SER A 261 -12.18 -15.82 -4.67
N PHE A 262 -12.61 -14.62 -4.31
CA PHE A 262 -14.01 -14.31 -4.00
C PHE A 262 -14.81 -13.90 -5.25
N SER A 263 -16.06 -14.35 -5.36
CA SER A 263 -16.93 -14.01 -6.49
C SER A 263 -17.48 -12.58 -6.44
N GLY A 264 -17.39 -11.91 -5.30
CA GLY A 264 -17.56 -10.45 -5.15
C GLY A 264 -16.20 -9.78 -4.96
N HIS A 265 -16.09 -8.93 -3.93
CA HIS A 265 -14.85 -8.24 -3.54
C HIS A 265 -13.98 -9.05 -2.58
N CYS A 266 -12.66 -8.84 -2.56
CA CYS A 266 -11.86 -9.37 -1.45
C CYS A 266 -12.15 -8.59 -0.16
N LEU A 267 -12.15 -7.25 -0.24
CA LEU A 267 -12.49 -6.37 0.88
C LEU A 267 -13.49 -5.30 0.42
N LEU A 268 -14.63 -5.21 1.10
CA LEU A 268 -15.61 -4.14 0.93
C LEU A 268 -15.83 -3.41 2.27
N SER A 269 -15.43 -2.15 2.32
CA SER A 269 -15.75 -1.25 3.43
C SER A 269 -16.79 -0.24 2.99
N GLU A 270 -17.91 -0.21 3.70
CA GLU A 270 -19.01 0.73 3.46
C GLU A 270 -18.67 2.17 3.86
N TYR A 271 -19.63 3.06 3.60
CA TYR A 271 -19.51 4.46 3.98
C TYR A 271 -19.32 4.63 5.50
N GLY A 272 -18.31 5.39 5.93
CA GLY A 272 -18.21 5.75 7.34
C GLY A 272 -16.95 6.54 7.71
N ARG A 273 -16.95 7.10 8.91
CA ARG A 273 -15.73 7.71 9.50
C ARG A 273 -14.88 6.65 10.18
N HIS A 274 -14.48 5.64 9.42
CA HIS A 274 -13.62 4.58 9.94
C HIS A 274 -12.32 4.46 9.16
N MET A 275 -11.24 4.25 9.90
CA MET A 275 -9.87 4.15 9.40
C MET A 275 -9.38 2.71 9.48
N GLY A 276 -8.63 2.27 8.47
CA GLY A 276 -8.05 0.92 8.46
C GLY A 276 -6.59 0.93 8.03
N ILE A 277 -5.85 -0.08 8.51
CA ILE A 277 -4.47 -0.34 8.09
C ILE A 277 -4.42 -1.69 7.39
N LEU A 278 -3.91 -1.68 6.16
CA LEU A 278 -3.56 -2.88 5.41
C LEU A 278 -2.05 -2.83 5.15
N ASP A 279 -1.27 -3.64 5.84
CA ASP A 279 0.19 -3.65 5.68
C ASP A 279 0.72 -5.05 5.35
N ASN A 280 1.49 -5.14 4.28
CA ASN A 280 2.06 -6.40 3.77
C ASN A 280 0.98 -7.46 3.44
N CYS A 281 -0.17 -7.05 2.91
CA CYS A 281 -1.31 -7.94 2.64
C CYS A 281 -1.41 -8.37 1.15
N GLN A 282 -2.14 -9.45 0.88
CA GLN A 282 -2.56 -9.86 -0.48
C GLN A 282 -4.06 -9.72 -0.66
N PHE A 283 -4.48 -9.19 -1.80
CA PHE A 283 -5.87 -9.16 -2.24
C PHE A 283 -5.93 -9.53 -3.72
N GLU A 284 -6.36 -10.75 -4.04
CA GLU A 284 -6.26 -11.24 -5.42
C GLU A 284 -7.41 -12.15 -5.87
N TYR A 285 -7.57 -12.25 -7.18
CA TYR A 285 -8.48 -13.21 -7.81
C TYR A 285 -9.96 -12.99 -7.43
N SER A 286 -10.36 -11.74 -7.17
CA SER A 286 -11.78 -11.41 -7.06
C SER A 286 -12.44 -11.37 -8.43
N ASN A 287 -13.74 -11.63 -8.52
CA ASN A 287 -14.45 -11.33 -9.77
C ASN A 287 -14.65 -9.82 -9.93
N ASP A 288 -15.17 -9.16 -8.89
CA ASP A 288 -15.39 -7.72 -8.88
C ASP A 288 -14.09 -6.98 -8.45
N ASP A 289 -14.21 -5.77 -7.90
CA ASP A 289 -13.05 -5.01 -7.41
C ASP A 289 -12.32 -5.77 -6.28
N CYS A 290 -10.99 -5.72 -6.23
CA CYS A 290 -10.25 -6.37 -5.14
C CYS A 290 -10.53 -5.68 -3.80
N ILE A 291 -10.31 -4.36 -3.73
CA ILE A 291 -10.49 -3.57 -2.52
C ILE A 291 -11.42 -2.38 -2.81
N VAL A 292 -12.48 -2.24 -2.02
CA VAL A 292 -13.35 -1.06 -2.01
C VAL A 292 -13.34 -0.43 -0.63
N ILE A 293 -12.88 0.83 -0.54
CA ILE A 293 -12.85 1.62 0.68
C ILE A 293 -13.75 2.84 0.54
N ASN A 294 -14.90 2.83 1.22
CA ASN A 294 -15.74 4.00 1.40
C ASN A 294 -15.57 4.61 2.82
N GLY A 295 -14.43 4.34 3.48
CA GLY A 295 -14.00 4.99 4.72
C GLY A 295 -12.97 6.09 4.52
N VAL A 296 -12.64 6.80 5.59
CA VAL A 296 -11.66 7.90 5.62
C VAL A 296 -10.36 7.47 6.31
N ASP A 297 -9.24 8.12 6.00
CA ASP A 297 -7.97 7.94 6.71
C ASP A 297 -7.37 6.52 6.64
N TRP A 298 -7.60 5.77 5.56
CA TRP A 298 -6.98 4.45 5.38
C TRP A 298 -5.52 4.54 4.96
N ASN A 299 -4.73 3.59 5.44
CA ASN A 299 -3.35 3.38 5.02
C ASN A 299 -3.18 1.98 4.44
N ILE A 300 -2.90 1.91 3.14
CA ILE A 300 -2.64 0.68 2.40
C ILE A 300 -1.17 0.69 1.97
N SER A 301 -0.37 -0.22 2.51
CA SER A 301 1.07 -0.28 2.25
C SER A 301 1.63 -1.68 2.06
N HIS A 302 2.64 -1.81 1.19
CA HIS A 302 3.32 -3.10 0.92
C HIS A 302 2.37 -4.21 0.47
N CYS A 303 1.24 -3.86 -0.16
CA CYS A 303 0.22 -4.82 -0.55
C CYS A 303 0.43 -5.30 -1.99
N ALA A 304 0.04 -6.53 -2.27
CA ALA A 304 -0.10 -7.04 -3.63
C ALA A 304 -1.60 -7.19 -3.96
N ILE A 305 -2.05 -6.48 -4.99
CA ILE A 305 -3.47 -6.27 -5.28
C ILE A 305 -3.70 -6.50 -6.78
N GLY A 306 -4.48 -7.52 -7.15
CA GLY A 306 -4.60 -7.82 -8.57
C GLY A 306 -5.44 -9.00 -8.99
N TYR A 307 -5.39 -9.29 -10.30
CA TYR A 307 -6.11 -10.41 -10.92
C TYR A 307 -7.64 -10.35 -10.76
N THR A 308 -8.24 -9.17 -10.85
CA THR A 308 -9.71 -9.08 -10.95
C THR A 308 -10.21 -9.68 -12.25
N LYS A 309 -11.38 -10.34 -12.21
CA LYS A 309 -12.02 -10.88 -13.42
C LYS A 309 -12.71 -9.81 -14.25
N GLU A 310 -13.43 -8.90 -13.60
CA GLU A 310 -14.26 -7.85 -14.22
C GLU A 310 -14.06 -6.46 -13.57
N GLY A 311 -13.43 -6.40 -12.39
CA GLY A 311 -13.30 -5.18 -11.58
C GLY A 311 -11.97 -4.43 -11.66
N ASN A 312 -11.77 -3.51 -10.71
CA ASN A 312 -10.58 -2.69 -10.51
C ASN A 312 -9.73 -3.21 -9.32
N GLY A 313 -8.46 -2.83 -9.26
CA GLY A 313 -7.60 -3.19 -8.12
C GLY A 313 -8.07 -2.54 -6.81
N VAL A 314 -8.06 -1.21 -6.76
CA VAL A 314 -8.49 -0.45 -5.57
C VAL A 314 -9.49 0.64 -5.96
N VAL A 315 -10.57 0.75 -5.18
CA VAL A 315 -11.57 1.81 -5.31
C VAL A 315 -11.67 2.58 -3.99
N LEU A 316 -11.42 3.89 -4.05
CA LEU A 316 -11.51 4.80 -2.92
C LEU A 316 -12.69 5.75 -3.12
N GLY A 317 -13.66 5.71 -2.22
CA GLY A 317 -14.89 6.50 -2.30
C GLY A 317 -14.97 7.69 -1.35
N GLN A 318 -13.99 7.88 -0.47
CA GLN A 318 -13.98 8.91 0.57
C GLN A 318 -12.59 9.58 0.72
N PRO A 319 -12.51 10.73 1.41
CA PRO A 319 -11.28 11.50 1.56
C PRO A 319 -10.13 10.78 2.29
N THR A 320 -8.93 11.37 2.17
CA THR A 320 -7.75 11.17 3.03
C THR A 320 -7.20 9.75 3.09
N ASN A 321 -7.33 9.01 1.99
CA ASN A 321 -6.82 7.65 1.89
C ASN A 321 -5.42 7.61 1.23
N ARG A 322 -4.56 6.71 1.73
CA ARG A 322 -3.17 6.53 1.30
C ARG A 322 -2.94 5.13 0.74
N ILE A 323 -2.30 5.07 -0.43
CA ILE A 323 -1.78 3.84 -1.03
C ILE A 323 -0.31 4.05 -1.35
N SER A 324 0.56 3.25 -0.74
CA SER A 324 2.00 3.36 -0.97
C SER A 324 2.73 2.03 -1.04
N ASN A 325 3.87 2.00 -1.75
CA ASN A 325 4.77 0.84 -1.75
C ASN A 325 4.07 -0.47 -2.12
N SER A 326 3.00 -0.41 -2.92
CA SER A 326 2.16 -1.56 -3.23
C SER A 326 2.25 -1.92 -4.71
N ASP A 327 2.02 -3.19 -5.02
CA ASP A 327 1.90 -3.72 -6.37
C ASP A 327 0.42 -3.83 -6.76
N ILE A 328 0.00 -3.12 -7.80
CA ILE A 328 -1.38 -3.11 -8.31
C ILE A 328 -1.37 -3.59 -9.76
N TYR A 329 -1.84 -4.81 -10.01
CA TYR A 329 -1.60 -5.46 -11.30
C TYR A 329 -2.70 -6.34 -11.85
N PHE A 330 -2.68 -6.53 -13.18
CA PHE A 330 -3.51 -7.52 -13.89
C PHE A 330 -5.00 -7.42 -13.55
N ASN A 331 -5.50 -6.22 -13.24
CA ASN A 331 -6.92 -5.99 -13.04
C ASN A 331 -7.61 -5.90 -14.41
N HIS A 332 -8.82 -6.43 -14.53
CA HIS A 332 -9.59 -6.38 -15.77
C HIS A 332 -9.84 -4.95 -16.25
N ARG A 333 -10.13 -4.05 -15.30
CA ARG A 333 -10.35 -2.62 -15.57
C ARG A 333 -9.15 -1.82 -15.13
N ASN A 334 -9.31 -0.98 -14.12
CA ASN A 334 -8.30 -0.01 -13.72
C ASN A 334 -7.46 -0.51 -12.55
N GLY A 335 -6.26 0.04 -12.38
CA GLY A 335 -5.46 -0.19 -11.18
C GLY A 335 -6.09 0.44 -9.94
N ILE A 336 -6.09 1.77 -9.88
CA ILE A 336 -6.61 2.56 -8.74
C ILE A 336 -7.67 3.55 -9.23
N VAL A 337 -8.82 3.58 -8.55
CA VAL A 337 -9.95 4.47 -8.84
C VAL A 337 -10.26 5.34 -7.63
N LEU A 338 -10.19 6.66 -7.80
CA LEU A 338 -10.70 7.62 -6.81
C LEU A 338 -12.06 8.12 -7.30
N LYS A 339 -13.12 7.88 -6.53
CA LYS A 339 -14.50 8.24 -6.88
C LYS A 339 -14.95 9.51 -6.17
N ASN A 340 -15.56 10.43 -6.92
CA ASN A 340 -16.39 11.62 -6.62
C ASN A 340 -16.15 12.40 -5.31
N ASN A 341 -16.14 11.74 -4.16
CA ASN A 341 -15.94 12.32 -2.83
C ASN A 341 -14.52 12.08 -2.28
N ALA A 342 -13.71 11.26 -2.95
CA ALA A 342 -12.31 11.09 -2.59
C ALA A 342 -11.54 12.39 -2.89
N ILE A 343 -11.04 13.04 -1.85
CA ILE A 343 -10.10 14.17 -1.90
C ILE A 343 -8.89 13.83 -1.03
N ASN A 344 -7.77 14.51 -1.21
CA ASN A 344 -6.54 14.31 -0.41
C ASN A 344 -5.99 12.88 -0.48
N GLY A 345 -6.10 12.25 -1.65
CA GLY A 345 -5.53 10.93 -1.91
C GLY A 345 -4.00 11.00 -2.08
N TYR A 346 -3.27 10.12 -1.38
CA TYR A 346 -1.82 10.01 -1.49
C TYR A 346 -1.44 8.67 -2.14
N LEU A 347 -1.04 8.70 -3.41
CA LEU A 347 -0.67 7.53 -4.20
C LEU A 347 0.82 7.59 -4.52
N ALA A 348 1.64 6.84 -3.78
CA ALA A 348 3.09 6.99 -3.86
C ALA A 348 3.90 5.71 -3.91
N SER A 349 4.95 5.68 -4.75
CA SER A 349 5.90 4.55 -4.77
C SER A 349 5.24 3.19 -5.04
N ASN A 350 4.15 3.17 -5.79
CA ASN A 350 3.46 1.95 -6.17
C ASN A 350 3.95 1.45 -7.53
N VAL A 351 3.84 0.15 -7.75
CA VAL A 351 4.01 -0.47 -9.07
C VAL A 351 2.62 -0.71 -9.65
N ILE A 352 2.27 -0.04 -10.74
CA ILE A 352 0.92 -0.06 -11.32
C ILE A 352 1.00 -0.56 -12.74
N ASN A 353 0.71 -1.85 -12.95
CA ASN A 353 1.04 -2.48 -14.22
C ASN A 353 0.02 -3.47 -14.76
N SER A 354 0.04 -3.68 -16.08
CA SER A 354 -0.74 -4.74 -16.74
C SER A 354 -2.26 -4.67 -16.50
N ASN A 355 -2.78 -3.51 -16.09
CA ASN A 355 -4.23 -3.30 -15.93
C ASN A 355 -4.89 -3.16 -17.30
N GLY A 356 -6.11 -3.68 -17.45
CA GLY A 356 -6.82 -3.69 -18.72
C GLY A 356 -7.09 -2.29 -19.26
N GLU A 357 -7.60 -1.40 -18.41
CA GLU A 357 -7.90 0.00 -18.71
C GLU A 357 -6.78 0.92 -18.19
N HIS A 358 -7.11 1.92 -17.36
CA HIS A 358 -6.17 2.91 -16.86
C HIS A 358 -5.32 2.38 -15.69
N GLY A 359 -4.15 2.99 -15.46
CA GLY A 359 -3.39 2.77 -14.23
C GLY A 359 -4.08 3.39 -13.03
N ILE A 360 -4.23 4.72 -13.04
CA ILE A 360 -4.96 5.51 -12.04
C ILE A 360 -6.04 6.33 -12.74
N ILE A 361 -7.21 6.38 -12.14
CA ILE A 361 -8.29 7.27 -12.56
C ILE A 361 -8.82 8.08 -11.37
N ILE A 362 -8.94 9.39 -11.55
CA ILE A 362 -9.56 10.31 -10.59
C ILE A 362 -10.86 10.82 -11.21
N LEU A 363 -11.98 10.45 -10.59
CA LEU A 363 -13.32 10.87 -10.96
C LEU A 363 -13.82 11.92 -9.97
N SER A 364 -14.27 13.06 -10.47
CA SER A 364 -14.90 14.11 -9.65
C SER A 364 -16.26 14.52 -10.22
N LYS A 365 -17.20 14.82 -9.30
CA LYS A 365 -18.41 15.59 -9.61
C LYS A 365 -18.34 17.04 -9.11
N SER A 366 -17.30 17.40 -8.37
CA SER A 366 -17.12 18.72 -7.77
C SER A 366 -16.00 19.50 -8.49
N PRO A 367 -16.21 20.78 -8.84
CA PRO A 367 -15.19 21.63 -9.44
C PRO A 367 -14.11 22.12 -8.43
N SER A 368 -14.19 21.69 -7.15
CA SER A 368 -13.24 22.09 -6.11
C SER A 368 -11.89 21.39 -6.26
N LYS A 369 -10.78 22.11 -6.04
CA LYS A 369 -9.41 21.54 -5.95
C LYS A 369 -9.39 20.34 -5.01
N GLN A 370 -8.85 19.19 -5.45
CA GLN A 370 -8.98 17.93 -4.73
C GLN A 370 -7.74 17.50 -3.95
N GLY A 371 -6.62 18.23 -4.03
CA GLY A 371 -5.45 18.03 -3.17
C GLY A 371 -4.78 16.65 -3.28
N HIS A 372 -4.79 16.01 -4.45
CA HIS A 372 -4.24 14.67 -4.66
C HIS A 372 -2.74 14.69 -4.95
N LEU A 373 -2.05 13.60 -4.60
CA LEU A 373 -0.65 13.35 -4.95
C LEU A 373 -0.51 12.00 -5.66
N ILE A 374 0.17 12.00 -6.81
CA ILE A 374 0.57 10.83 -7.59
C ILE A 374 2.09 10.93 -7.78
N VAL A 375 2.86 10.31 -6.89
CA VAL A 375 4.30 10.57 -6.79
C VAL A 375 5.17 9.31 -6.79
N ASN A 376 6.25 9.32 -7.55
CA ASN A 376 7.23 8.22 -7.60
C ASN A 376 6.64 6.84 -7.90
N ASN A 377 5.49 6.75 -8.57
CA ASN A 377 4.91 5.47 -8.96
C ASN A 377 5.61 4.96 -10.22
N PHE A 378 5.64 3.64 -10.40
CA PHE A 378 6.16 2.99 -11.58
C PHE A 378 5.01 2.35 -12.38
N PHE A 379 4.73 2.91 -13.55
CA PHE A 379 3.72 2.44 -14.49
C PHE A 379 4.35 1.66 -15.64
N PHE A 380 3.76 0.52 -15.99
CA PHE A 380 4.07 -0.14 -17.26
C PHE A 380 2.94 -1.05 -17.74
N ASN A 381 2.81 -1.18 -19.06
CA ASN A 381 1.89 -2.12 -19.71
C ASN A 381 0.40 -2.00 -19.28
N ASN A 382 -0.06 -0.85 -18.80
CA ASN A 382 -1.50 -0.56 -18.68
C ASN A 382 -2.12 -0.36 -20.08
N SER A 383 -3.44 -0.21 -20.16
CA SER A 383 -4.17 -0.25 -21.44
C SER A 383 -4.04 -1.63 -22.10
N LYS A 384 -4.03 -2.68 -21.28
CA LYS A 384 -3.78 -4.06 -21.71
C LYS A 384 -4.95 -4.65 -22.51
N SER A 385 -6.19 -4.26 -22.22
CA SER A 385 -7.37 -4.76 -22.93
C SER A 385 -7.37 -4.29 -24.38
N GLN A 386 -6.94 -3.05 -24.62
CA GLN A 386 -6.78 -2.47 -25.95
C GLN A 386 -5.72 -1.36 -25.94
N SER A 387 -4.56 -1.67 -26.53
CA SER A 387 -3.43 -0.75 -26.61
C SER A 387 -3.81 0.58 -27.27
N GLY A 388 -3.42 1.70 -26.65
CA GLY A 388 -3.68 3.04 -27.15
C GLY A 388 -5.10 3.56 -26.90
N GLN A 389 -5.96 2.83 -26.18
CA GLN A 389 -7.30 3.30 -25.83
C GLN A 389 -7.33 4.04 -24.50
N TYR A 390 -6.68 3.47 -23.47
CA TYR A 390 -6.64 3.98 -22.11
C TYR A 390 -5.26 4.54 -21.74
N SER A 391 -5.20 5.36 -20.71
CA SER A 391 -4.01 6.12 -20.28
C SER A 391 -3.47 5.68 -18.92
N ASN A 392 -2.20 5.95 -18.60
CA ASN A 392 -1.64 5.60 -17.28
C ASN A 392 -2.35 6.36 -16.15
N ILE A 393 -2.58 7.65 -16.33
CA ILE A 393 -3.31 8.51 -15.39
C ILE A 393 -4.44 9.18 -16.17
N PHE A 394 -5.67 9.14 -15.65
CA PHE A 394 -6.81 9.86 -16.21
C PHE A 394 -7.46 10.76 -15.15
N LEU A 395 -7.62 12.04 -15.47
CA LEU A 395 -8.32 13.03 -14.66
C LEU A 395 -9.62 13.43 -15.36
N SER A 396 -10.76 13.17 -14.72
CA SER A 396 -12.07 13.53 -15.27
C SER A 396 -12.30 15.03 -15.30
N LYS A 397 -13.39 15.45 -15.96
CA LYS A 397 -13.83 16.84 -16.08
C LYS A 397 -13.65 17.67 -14.80
N ASN A 398 -13.04 18.86 -14.93
CA ASN A 398 -12.80 19.84 -13.85
C ASN A 398 -11.97 19.36 -12.64
N VAL A 399 -11.19 18.28 -12.77
CA VAL A 399 -10.26 17.87 -11.72
C VAL A 399 -9.04 18.81 -11.69
N HIS A 400 -8.74 19.37 -10.53
CA HIS A 400 -7.64 20.33 -10.31
C HIS A 400 -6.86 20.03 -9.04
N GLY A 401 -5.61 20.52 -8.99
CA GLY A 401 -4.77 20.46 -7.78
C GLY A 401 -4.24 19.05 -7.50
N VAL A 402 -3.91 18.32 -8.57
CA VAL A 402 -3.25 17.01 -8.50
C VAL A 402 -1.75 17.23 -8.72
N GLY A 403 -0.94 16.96 -7.71
CA GLY A 403 0.51 16.93 -7.85
C GLY A 403 0.96 15.61 -8.46
N ILE A 404 1.45 15.64 -9.70
CA ILE A 404 1.95 14.46 -10.40
C ILE A 404 3.44 14.67 -10.60
N THR A 405 4.27 13.88 -9.92
CA THR A 405 5.73 14.09 -9.98
C THR A 405 6.56 12.85 -9.76
N GLY A 406 7.67 12.75 -10.49
CA GLY A 406 8.70 11.73 -10.28
C GLY A 406 8.27 10.32 -10.64
N ASN A 407 7.15 10.15 -11.34
CA ASN A 407 6.71 8.82 -11.75
C ASN A 407 7.58 8.30 -12.90
N SER A 408 7.64 6.99 -13.04
CA SER A 408 8.28 6.31 -14.16
C SER A 408 7.22 5.66 -15.03
N HIS A 409 7.30 5.82 -16.34
CA HIS A 409 6.40 5.21 -17.30
C HIS A 409 7.22 4.46 -18.34
N PHE A 410 7.12 3.14 -18.38
CA PHE A 410 7.86 2.32 -19.32
C PHE A 410 7.02 1.15 -19.84
N THR A 411 7.61 0.31 -20.68
CA THR A 411 6.98 -0.92 -21.19
C THR A 411 7.97 -2.07 -21.09
N TYR A 412 7.50 -3.33 -21.05
CA TYR A 412 8.40 -4.49 -21.04
C TYR A 412 9.24 -4.61 -22.30
N SER A 413 8.71 -4.13 -23.43
CA SER A 413 9.35 -4.16 -24.76
C SER A 413 8.55 -3.31 -25.74
N GLU A 414 9.15 -2.97 -26.88
CA GLU A 414 8.50 -2.19 -27.95
C GLU A 414 7.21 -2.82 -28.50
N LYS A 415 7.00 -4.14 -28.31
CA LYS A 415 5.80 -4.86 -28.73
C LYS A 415 4.69 -4.91 -27.68
N SER A 416 4.96 -4.37 -26.49
CA SER A 416 4.00 -4.34 -25.38
C SER A 416 2.77 -3.50 -25.73
N GLN A 417 1.64 -3.81 -25.08
CA GLN A 417 0.54 -2.86 -25.00
C GLN A 417 1.00 -1.58 -24.30
N ARG A 418 0.52 -0.43 -24.81
CA ARG A 418 0.94 0.88 -24.38
C ARG A 418 -0.27 1.77 -24.11
N PRO A 419 -0.17 2.69 -23.14
CA PRO A 419 -1.22 3.65 -22.91
C PRO A 419 -1.33 4.66 -24.06
N LYS A 420 -2.52 5.23 -24.23
CA LYS A 420 -2.81 6.34 -25.15
C LYS A 420 -1.95 7.56 -24.80
N TYR A 421 -2.07 7.99 -23.54
CA TYR A 421 -1.27 9.04 -22.90
C TYR A 421 -0.70 8.57 -21.55
N LEU A 422 0.35 9.23 -21.08
CA LEU A 422 0.82 9.06 -19.69
C LEU A 422 -0.12 9.78 -18.71
N LEU A 423 -0.56 10.98 -19.07
CA LEU A 423 -1.59 11.76 -18.39
C LEU A 423 -2.68 12.18 -19.37
N GLU A 424 -3.90 11.77 -19.11
CA GLU A 424 -5.08 12.19 -19.85
C GLU A 424 -5.94 13.13 -18.98
N LEU A 425 -6.24 14.30 -19.54
CA LEU A 425 -7.01 15.38 -18.98
C LEU A 425 -8.30 15.49 -19.79
N ASP A 426 -9.43 15.31 -19.13
CA ASP A 426 -10.74 15.59 -19.71
C ASP A 426 -11.04 17.11 -19.66
N ASP A 427 -12.18 17.53 -20.20
CA ASP A 427 -12.60 18.93 -20.30
C ASP A 427 -12.43 19.70 -18.98
N GLY A 428 -11.72 20.83 -19.02
CA GLY A 428 -11.45 21.64 -17.83
C GLY A 428 -10.57 20.99 -16.75
N ALA A 429 -10.05 19.76 -16.91
CA ALA A 429 -9.08 19.20 -15.97
C ALA A 429 -7.71 19.87 -16.11
N SER A 430 -6.92 19.93 -15.03
CA SER A 430 -5.55 20.43 -15.07
C SER A 430 -4.57 19.56 -14.29
N GLY A 431 -3.42 19.31 -14.92
CA GLY A 431 -2.31 18.54 -14.38
C GLY A 431 -1.06 18.74 -15.21
N SER A 432 0.09 18.31 -14.71
CA SER A 432 1.39 18.40 -15.39
C SER A 432 2.27 17.26 -14.94
N LEU A 433 3.09 16.73 -15.84
CA LEU A 433 4.10 15.71 -15.52
C LEU A 433 5.39 16.44 -15.12
N ILE A 434 5.85 16.24 -13.88
CA ILE A 434 6.97 17.00 -13.29
C ILE A 434 8.02 16.04 -12.72
N GLY A 435 9.19 15.94 -13.33
CA GLY A 435 10.24 14.99 -12.99
C GLY A 435 9.94 13.56 -13.44
N ASP A 436 8.87 13.34 -14.21
CA ASP A 436 8.45 12.01 -14.64
C ASP A 436 9.36 11.47 -15.75
N SER A 437 9.83 10.23 -15.60
CA SER A 437 10.72 9.55 -16.54
C SER A 437 9.93 8.70 -17.53
N PHE A 438 10.14 8.90 -18.84
CA PHE A 438 9.51 8.16 -19.91
C PHE A 438 10.29 8.33 -21.22
N ASP A 439 9.98 7.50 -22.22
CA ASP A 439 10.50 7.62 -23.58
C ASP A 439 9.38 7.55 -24.64
N LYS A 440 9.74 7.62 -25.93
CA LYS A 440 8.77 7.52 -27.05
C LYS A 440 8.06 6.16 -27.10
N SER A 441 8.63 5.12 -26.52
CA SER A 441 7.99 3.80 -26.42
C SER A 441 6.95 3.73 -25.30
N SER A 442 6.86 4.75 -24.44
CA SER A 442 6.03 4.71 -23.24
C SER A 442 4.55 5.07 -23.47
N TYR A 443 4.19 5.64 -24.63
CA TYR A 443 2.84 6.03 -25.01
C TYR A 443 2.58 5.81 -26.51
N MET A 444 1.31 5.86 -26.92
CA MET A 444 0.90 5.69 -28.33
C MET A 444 0.75 7.01 -29.09
N ILE A 445 0.18 8.04 -28.46
CA ILE A 445 -0.13 9.32 -29.12
C ILE A 445 0.85 10.40 -28.66
N SER A 446 0.77 10.78 -27.40
CA SER A 446 1.64 11.79 -26.77
C SER A 446 1.76 11.51 -25.26
N PRO A 447 2.68 12.17 -24.53
CA PRO A 447 2.72 12.03 -23.07
C PRO A 447 1.46 12.57 -22.39
N VAL A 448 0.90 13.68 -22.90
CA VAL A 448 -0.30 14.35 -22.37
C VAL A 448 -1.23 14.77 -23.50
N ASN A 449 -2.54 14.73 -23.30
CA ASN A 449 -3.52 15.27 -24.25
C ASN A 449 -3.81 16.76 -23.96
N GLY A 450 -3.29 17.67 -24.79
CA GLY A 450 -3.67 19.08 -24.76
C GLY A 450 -2.50 20.04 -24.91
N LEU A 451 -2.72 21.07 -25.71
CA LEU A 451 -1.74 22.04 -26.22
C LEU A 451 -1.16 22.99 -25.14
N LYS A 452 -1.64 22.94 -23.89
CA LYS A 452 -1.24 23.83 -22.78
C LYS A 452 -0.65 23.09 -21.56
N SER A 453 -0.43 21.79 -21.67
CA SER A 453 0.11 21.00 -20.56
C SER A 453 1.63 21.21 -20.45
N THR A 454 2.11 21.37 -19.21
CA THR A 454 3.55 21.52 -18.95
C THR A 454 4.16 20.15 -18.69
N ILE A 455 5.25 19.84 -19.38
CA ILE A 455 6.08 18.66 -19.13
C ILE A 455 7.43 19.20 -18.69
N ILE A 456 7.86 18.87 -17.48
CA ILE A 456 9.21 19.17 -17.02
C ILE A 456 9.80 17.83 -16.62
N ASN A 457 10.78 17.29 -17.32
CA ASN A 457 11.53 16.12 -16.87
C ASN A 457 13.03 16.29 -17.14
N ASN A 458 13.80 15.21 -16.98
CA ASN A 458 15.26 15.27 -17.14
C ASN A 458 15.69 15.57 -18.59
N ASP A 459 14.88 15.18 -19.57
CA ASP A 459 15.23 15.22 -21.00
C ASP A 459 14.50 16.34 -21.77
N TYR A 460 13.35 16.78 -21.27
CA TYR A 460 12.42 17.69 -21.94
C TYR A 460 11.85 18.74 -20.97
N ALA A 461 11.73 19.97 -21.45
CA ALA A 461 10.96 21.02 -20.80
C ALA A 461 10.00 21.64 -21.83
N THR A 462 8.72 21.31 -21.74
CA THR A 462 7.65 21.88 -22.55
C THR A 462 6.90 22.92 -21.72
N LEU A 463 7.07 24.19 -22.08
CA LEU A 463 6.28 25.30 -21.56
C LEU A 463 5.14 25.58 -22.55
N GLY A 464 3.97 24.95 -22.36
CA GLY A 464 2.67 25.31 -22.96
C GLY A 464 2.64 25.89 -24.38
N SER A 465 3.49 25.40 -25.28
CA SER A 465 3.55 25.76 -26.70
C SER A 465 3.89 24.49 -27.49
N GLU A 466 3.36 24.38 -28.71
CA GLU A 466 3.33 23.16 -29.53
C GLU A 466 4.70 22.56 -29.90
N THR A 467 5.80 23.23 -29.56
CA THR A 467 7.14 22.82 -29.98
C THR A 467 7.83 22.02 -28.87
N GLU A 468 8.08 20.73 -29.12
CA GLU A 468 8.92 19.91 -28.25
C GLU A 468 10.38 20.41 -28.32
N PHE A 469 10.95 20.74 -27.15
CA PHE A 469 12.33 21.23 -27.02
C PHE A 469 13.21 20.18 -26.34
N LYS A 470 14.34 19.86 -26.95
CA LYS A 470 15.39 19.02 -26.36
C LYS A 470 16.50 19.89 -25.82
N LYS A 471 16.86 19.64 -24.56
CA LYS A 471 17.99 20.28 -23.88
C LYS A 471 19.21 19.35 -23.94
N ILE A 472 20.34 19.83 -24.42
CA ILE A 472 21.62 19.11 -24.37
C ILE A 472 22.60 19.95 -23.55
N VAL A 473 23.25 19.32 -22.58
CA VAL A 473 24.37 19.90 -21.82
C VAL A 473 25.61 19.09 -22.16
N SER A 474 26.69 19.77 -22.55
CA SER A 474 27.93 19.10 -22.94
C SER A 474 29.11 19.63 -22.14
N ASN A 475 29.91 18.71 -21.61
CA ASN A 475 31.24 19.01 -21.04
C ASN A 475 32.36 18.82 -22.08
N ASP A 476 31.99 18.55 -23.33
CA ASP A 476 32.92 18.41 -24.46
C ASP A 476 33.19 19.80 -25.04
N ASN A 477 34.45 20.23 -24.97
CA ASN A 477 34.90 21.54 -25.44
C ASN A 477 34.74 21.71 -26.97
N THR A 478 34.36 20.67 -27.72
CA THR A 478 34.05 20.75 -29.15
C THR A 478 32.56 20.94 -29.44
N LYS A 479 31.70 20.87 -28.42
CA LYS A 479 30.24 21.00 -28.53
C LYS A 479 29.73 22.20 -27.73
N PRO A 480 28.51 22.70 -28.01
CA PRO A 480 27.93 23.75 -27.20
C PRO A 480 27.75 23.31 -25.75
N ALA A 481 28.02 24.22 -24.81
CA ALA A 481 27.89 23.95 -23.38
C ALA A 481 26.42 23.67 -23.00
N PHE A 482 25.50 24.39 -23.64
CA PHE A 482 24.06 24.18 -23.50
C PHE A 482 23.37 24.47 -24.83
N ILE A 483 22.38 23.67 -25.20
CA ILE A 483 21.58 23.95 -26.39
C ILE A 483 20.13 23.50 -26.17
N VAL A 484 19.21 24.31 -26.68
CA VAL A 484 17.78 24.05 -26.79
C VAL A 484 17.46 23.97 -28.27
N GLU A 485 16.98 22.80 -28.70
CA GLU A 485 16.58 22.54 -30.07
C GLU A 485 15.11 22.10 -30.10
N SER A 486 14.34 22.56 -31.08
CA SER A 486 13.09 21.93 -31.45
C SER A 486 13.38 20.52 -31.98
N THR A 487 12.80 19.50 -31.35
CA THR A 487 12.94 18.09 -31.78
C THR A 487 12.17 17.83 -33.06
N GLU A 488 10.97 18.39 -33.19
CA GLU A 488 10.09 18.21 -34.34
C GLU A 488 10.62 18.91 -35.58
N ALA A 489 11.06 20.17 -35.45
CA ALA A 489 11.60 20.94 -36.56
C ALA A 489 13.10 20.73 -36.80
N ARG A 490 13.80 19.98 -35.94
CA ARG A 490 15.28 19.81 -35.93
C ARG A 490 16.03 21.15 -36.01
N ARG A 491 15.54 22.13 -35.27
CA ARG A 491 15.99 23.53 -35.33
C ARG A 491 16.53 23.97 -33.99
N LYS A 492 17.67 24.66 -33.96
CA LYS A 492 18.20 25.29 -32.76
C LYS A 492 17.37 26.51 -32.40
N ILE A 493 17.25 26.81 -31.11
CA ILE A 493 16.45 27.94 -30.59
C ILE A 493 17.29 28.81 -29.68
N LEU A 494 18.02 28.18 -28.78
CA LEU A 494 18.95 28.82 -27.86
C LEU A 494 20.19 27.94 -27.74
N GLU A 495 21.37 28.53 -27.87
CA GLU A 495 22.65 27.87 -27.64
C GLU A 495 23.48 28.74 -26.68
N ILE A 496 24.05 28.12 -25.65
CA ILE A 496 25.20 28.65 -24.93
C ILE A 496 26.42 27.95 -25.51
N THR A 497 27.24 28.69 -26.25
CA THR A 497 28.45 28.14 -26.87
C THR A 497 29.42 27.64 -25.79
N ASN A 498 30.40 26.83 -26.17
CA ASN A 498 31.52 26.45 -25.27
C ASN A 498 32.33 27.66 -24.75
N ARG A 499 32.10 28.86 -25.30
CA ARG A 499 32.70 30.13 -24.86
C ARG A 499 31.76 30.97 -23.97
N GLY A 500 30.54 30.50 -23.70
CA GLY A 500 29.57 31.18 -22.85
C GLY A 500 28.69 32.22 -23.58
N GLU A 501 28.65 32.23 -24.91
CA GLU A 501 27.83 33.16 -25.69
C GLU A 501 26.40 32.64 -25.80
N PHE A 502 25.40 33.50 -25.57
CA PHE A 502 23.99 33.19 -25.79
C PHE A 502 23.61 33.49 -27.25
N VAL A 503 23.28 32.46 -28.00
CA VAL A 503 22.87 32.55 -29.41
C VAL A 503 21.40 32.13 -29.50
N PHE A 504 20.53 33.05 -29.88
CA PHE A 504 19.15 32.70 -30.28
C PHE A 504 19.14 32.34 -31.75
N TYR A 505 18.09 31.69 -32.25
CA TYR A 505 18.01 31.29 -33.66
C TYR A 505 16.64 31.65 -34.26
N ASP A 506 16.64 32.24 -35.45
CA ASP A 506 15.43 32.61 -36.19
C ASP A 506 14.74 31.39 -36.82
N HIS A 507 13.56 31.61 -37.44
CA HIS A 507 12.75 30.56 -38.06
C HIS A 507 13.45 29.75 -39.16
N ASN A 508 14.55 30.25 -39.71
CA ASN A 508 15.37 29.60 -40.71
C ASN A 508 16.62 28.91 -40.12
N ASN A 509 16.68 28.76 -38.78
CA ASN A 509 17.84 28.20 -38.06
C ASN A 509 19.11 29.04 -38.23
N SER A 510 18.95 30.33 -38.52
CA SER A 510 20.04 31.30 -38.59
C SER A 510 20.25 31.91 -37.20
N PRO A 511 21.51 32.08 -36.74
CA PRO A 511 21.79 32.76 -35.48
C PRO A 511 21.18 34.17 -35.44
N LEU A 512 20.22 34.37 -34.53
CA LEU A 512 19.87 35.68 -33.98
C LEU A 512 20.95 36.02 -32.95
N THR A 513 22.08 36.47 -33.45
CA THR A 513 23.19 36.88 -32.61
C THR A 513 22.87 38.23 -31.98
N ILE A 514 22.58 38.25 -30.67
CA ILE A 514 22.80 39.45 -29.86
C ILE A 514 24.22 39.31 -29.30
N SER A 515 25.21 39.53 -30.15
CA SER A 515 26.61 39.55 -29.70
C SER A 515 26.99 40.95 -29.28
N ALA A 516 27.35 41.14 -28.01
CA ALA A 516 28.33 42.15 -27.68
C ALA A 516 29.71 41.57 -28.01
N SER A 517 30.18 41.82 -29.24
CA SER A 517 31.58 41.60 -29.59
C SER A 517 32.42 42.68 -28.90
N LYS A 518 33.52 42.23 -28.30
CA LYS A 518 34.42 42.97 -27.42
C LYS A 518 34.96 44.25 -28.08
N ILE A 519 34.63 45.39 -27.45
CA ILE A 519 35.25 46.73 -27.48
C ILE A 519 36.53 46.84 -28.30
N VAL A 520 36.41 47.34 -29.52
CA VAL A 520 37.32 48.32 -30.12
C VAL A 520 36.43 49.27 -30.94
N ASP A 521 36.53 50.57 -30.67
CA ASP A 521 35.77 51.68 -31.30
C ASP A 521 34.27 51.84 -30.95
N ASN A 522 33.98 52.02 -29.65
CA ASN A 522 32.83 52.75 -29.09
C ASN A 522 31.45 52.63 -29.80
N SER A 523 31.05 51.43 -30.23
CA SER A 523 29.67 51.19 -30.68
C SER A 523 29.16 49.80 -30.31
N LEU A 524 27.91 49.76 -29.84
CA LEU A 524 27.12 48.56 -29.55
C LEU A 524 26.04 48.46 -30.64
N GLU A 525 26.16 47.47 -31.52
CA GLU A 525 25.18 47.24 -32.58
C GLU A 525 24.24 46.10 -32.14
N LEU A 526 22.96 46.43 -31.92
CA LEU A 526 21.89 45.45 -31.70
C LEU A 526 21.17 45.25 -33.03
N ASN A 527 20.84 44.00 -33.38
CA ASN A 527 20.16 43.64 -34.63
C ASN A 527 18.64 43.91 -34.60
N CYS A 528 18.24 44.94 -33.89
CA CYS A 528 17.06 45.77 -34.15
C CYS A 528 17.63 47.18 -34.26
N SER A 529 17.31 47.95 -35.31
CA SER A 529 18.01 49.22 -35.67
C SER A 529 17.97 50.30 -34.57
N LEU A 530 18.64 50.06 -33.45
CA LEU A 530 18.64 50.74 -32.18
C LEU A 530 20.06 50.62 -31.62
N ALA A 531 20.84 51.70 -31.69
CA ALA A 531 22.19 51.75 -31.14
C ALA A 531 22.39 53.03 -30.33
N ILE A 532 23.21 52.97 -29.28
CA ILE A 532 23.68 54.15 -28.52
C ILE A 532 25.18 54.30 -28.79
N GLY A 533 25.60 55.47 -29.23
CA GLY A 533 26.99 55.76 -29.59
C GLY A 533 27.46 57.13 -29.12
N SER A 534 28.76 57.37 -29.20
CA SER A 534 29.39 58.67 -28.95
C SER A 534 30.28 59.08 -30.12
N ASN A 535 30.29 60.36 -30.49
CA ASN A 535 31.25 60.94 -31.43
C ASN A 535 31.95 62.15 -30.82
N GLU A 536 33.24 62.31 -31.08
CA GLU A 536 34.03 63.44 -30.58
C GLU A 536 33.92 64.60 -31.58
N ALA A 537 33.36 65.72 -31.15
CA ALA A 537 33.06 66.87 -32.00
C ALA A 537 33.11 68.16 -31.17
N ASP A 538 33.77 69.20 -31.70
CA ASP A 538 33.94 70.48 -31.00
C ASP A 538 34.53 70.35 -29.58
N HIS A 539 35.51 69.45 -29.41
CA HIS A 539 36.15 69.12 -28.12
C HIS A 539 35.24 68.51 -27.04
N ASP A 540 33.99 68.16 -27.38
CA ASP A 540 33.04 67.48 -26.50
C ASP A 540 32.59 66.14 -27.10
N ASN A 541 32.20 65.21 -26.23
CA ASN A 541 31.54 63.97 -26.65
C ASN A 541 30.05 64.22 -26.91
N ILE A 542 29.59 63.94 -28.14
CA ILE A 542 28.17 63.93 -28.51
C ILE A 542 27.67 62.49 -28.38
N TYR A 543 26.71 62.28 -27.48
CA TYR A 543 26.02 60.99 -27.34
C TYR A 543 24.75 61.00 -28.19
N PHE A 544 24.55 59.96 -28.98
CA PHE A 544 23.40 59.84 -29.87
C PHE A 544 22.73 58.46 -29.79
N LEU A 545 21.44 58.45 -30.08
CA LEU A 545 20.62 57.27 -30.29
C LEU A 545 20.38 57.10 -31.80
N LYS A 546 20.84 56.00 -32.38
CA LYS A 546 20.48 55.62 -33.76
C LYS A 546 19.20 54.79 -33.76
N LEU A 547 18.19 55.25 -34.48
CA LEU A 547 16.91 54.57 -34.75
C LEU A 547 16.70 54.43 -36.25
N GLY A 548 16.87 53.23 -36.81
CA GLY A 548 16.86 53.04 -38.26
C GLY A 548 17.99 53.82 -38.93
N ASP A 549 17.65 54.65 -39.93
CA ASP A 549 18.59 55.55 -40.62
C ASP A 549 18.79 56.89 -39.91
N PHE A 550 18.15 57.11 -38.75
CA PHE A 550 18.20 58.38 -38.03
C PHE A 550 19.10 58.31 -36.81
N TYR A 551 19.85 59.38 -36.57
CA TYR A 551 20.63 59.68 -35.37
C TYR A 551 19.92 60.79 -34.61
N ILE A 552 19.72 60.62 -33.31
CA ILE A 552 19.04 61.56 -32.41
C ILE A 552 19.98 61.91 -31.26
N TRP A 553 20.15 63.19 -30.95
CA TRP A 553 21.05 63.64 -29.87
C TRP A 553 20.59 64.96 -29.24
N ASP A 554 21.13 65.29 -28.07
CA ASP A 554 20.91 66.57 -27.38
C ASP A 554 21.97 67.59 -27.81
N ASP A 555 21.57 68.79 -28.23
CA ASP A 555 22.50 69.85 -28.61
C ASP A 555 23.07 70.64 -27.42
N SER A 556 22.74 70.24 -26.19
CA SER A 556 23.10 70.89 -24.92
C SER A 556 22.53 72.31 -24.76
N ALA A 557 21.65 72.77 -25.66
CA ALA A 557 20.97 74.05 -25.61
C ALA A 557 19.44 73.89 -25.40
N GLY A 558 19.02 72.72 -24.92
CA GLY A 558 17.61 72.40 -24.69
C GLY A 558 16.87 71.89 -25.93
N ASN A 559 17.60 71.52 -27.00
CA ASN A 559 16.99 70.91 -28.18
C ASN A 559 17.46 69.46 -28.36
N ILE A 560 16.51 68.59 -28.70
CA ILE A 560 16.79 67.28 -29.27
C ILE A 560 16.83 67.42 -30.79
N ARG A 561 17.90 66.96 -31.40
CA ARG A 561 18.16 67.01 -32.84
C ARG A 561 18.05 65.64 -33.49
N ILE A 562 17.77 65.63 -34.78
CA ILE A 562 17.71 64.43 -35.61
C ILE A 562 18.39 64.67 -36.96
N HIS A 563 19.12 63.67 -37.45
CA HIS A 563 19.74 63.68 -38.77
C HIS A 563 19.93 62.25 -39.30
N THR A 564 20.09 62.07 -40.61
CA THR A 564 20.32 60.75 -41.22
C THR A 564 21.79 60.33 -41.24
N GLU A 565 22.67 61.26 -40.87
CA GLU A 565 24.11 61.04 -40.72
C GLU A 565 24.52 61.23 -39.27
N GLN A 566 25.59 60.55 -38.86
CA GLN A 566 26.14 60.65 -37.52
C GLN A 566 26.55 62.11 -37.21
N PRO A 567 26.24 62.65 -36.02
CA PRO A 567 26.51 64.05 -35.71
C PRO A 567 28.01 64.33 -35.61
N HIS A 568 28.47 65.35 -36.33
CA HIS A 568 29.81 65.93 -36.32
C HIS A 568 29.88 67.26 -35.56
N SER A 569 28.74 67.80 -35.12
CA SER A 569 28.65 68.92 -34.17
C SER A 569 27.34 68.86 -33.39
N LYS A 570 27.30 69.48 -32.20
CA LYS A 570 26.10 69.47 -31.35
C LYS A 570 24.90 70.10 -32.05
N THR A 571 25.13 71.07 -32.94
CA THR A 571 24.08 71.81 -33.65
C THR A 571 23.77 71.29 -35.05
N GLN A 572 24.36 70.18 -35.49
CA GLN A 572 24.04 69.59 -36.79
C GLN A 572 22.57 69.13 -36.85
N GLY A 573 21.99 69.03 -38.04
CA GLY A 573 20.67 68.45 -38.23
C GLY A 573 19.51 69.31 -37.75
N ASN A 574 18.31 68.75 -37.90
CA ASN A 574 17.06 69.45 -37.61
C ASN A 574 16.70 69.33 -36.14
N ILE A 575 16.10 70.38 -35.57
CA ILE A 575 15.53 70.33 -34.23
C ILE A 575 14.26 69.47 -34.30
N LEU A 576 14.30 68.30 -33.66
CA LEU A 576 13.16 67.41 -33.50
C LEU A 576 12.24 67.90 -32.37
N TYR A 577 12.84 68.42 -31.31
CA TYR A 577 12.12 68.95 -30.15
C TYR A 577 12.93 70.07 -29.50
N GLN A 578 12.27 71.16 -29.14
CA GLN A 578 12.86 72.29 -28.40
C GLN A 578 12.08 72.44 -27.09
N THR A 579 12.76 72.37 -25.95
CA THR A 579 12.14 72.71 -24.68
C THR A 579 11.76 74.19 -24.71
N LYS A 580 10.47 74.53 -24.54
CA LYS A 580 10.05 75.92 -24.32
C LYS A 580 10.69 76.40 -23.01
N SER A 581 11.50 77.44 -23.09
CA SER A 581 12.08 78.10 -21.92
C SER A 581 10.99 78.64 -21.00
N HIS A 582 10.87 78.06 -19.81
CA HIS A 582 10.31 78.69 -18.62
C HIS A 582 11.35 78.62 -17.50
#